data_AF-A0A6I2GT00-F1
#
_entry.id   AF-A0A6I2GT00-F1
#
_cell.length_a   1.000
_cell.length_b   1.000
_cell.length_c   1.000
_cell.angle_alpha   90.00
_cell.angle_beta   90.00
_cell.angle_gamma   90.00
#
_symmetry.space_group_name_H-M   'P 1'
#
loop_
_entity.id
_entity.type
_entity.pdbx_description
1 polymer ?
#
loop_
_entity_poly.entity_id
_entity_poly.type
_entity_poly.pdbx_seq_one_letter_code
_entity_poly.pdbx_strand_id
1 'polypeptide(L)'
;MKKTQSELESRIVTGAHGVAAEEDHFSMGKVLAVGIGSLVLFGIGGLGAYGILTHAEKEAQPDGPAPTPAAIGQYEIGIVNQRLFDVDSHALTKISAQQLALKNGWGEKPGQVVHMPIDQAMDSVIAAKGIPPVPAVQSPPSTPPAPPPQSKRNPY
;
A
#
# COMPACT_ATOMS: atom_id res chain seq x y z
N MET A 1 58.44 -5.62 -23.56
CA MET A 1 59.04 -4.28 -23.70
C MET A 1 58.79 -3.52 -22.41
N LYS A 2 59.84 -3.17 -21.65
CA LYS A 2 59.72 -2.42 -20.39
C LYS A 2 59.50 -0.94 -20.74
N LYS A 3 58.38 -0.36 -20.29
CA LYS A 3 58.13 1.08 -20.45
C LYS A 3 59.15 1.87 -19.62
N THR A 4 59.76 2.86 -20.24
CA THR A 4 60.79 3.73 -19.65
C THR A 4 60.17 4.67 -18.61
N GLN A 5 60.87 4.87 -17.49
CA GLN A 5 60.48 5.74 -16.36
C GLN A 5 60.01 7.14 -16.78
N SER A 6 60.54 7.69 -17.88
CA SER A 6 60.13 8.99 -18.42
C SER A 6 58.68 9.04 -18.91
N GLU A 7 58.07 7.90 -19.27
CA GLU A 7 56.67 7.81 -19.71
C GLU A 7 55.70 7.71 -18.53
N LEU A 8 56.21 7.37 -17.33
CA LEU A 8 55.47 7.42 -16.07
C LEU A 8 55.51 8.83 -15.47
N GLU A 9 56.64 9.52 -15.57
CA GLU A 9 56.80 10.88 -15.06
C GLU A 9 56.08 11.95 -15.90
N SER A 10 55.86 11.73 -17.20
CA SER A 10 55.13 12.67 -18.06
C SER A 10 53.62 12.74 -17.80
N ARG A 11 53.07 11.84 -16.97
CA ARG A 11 51.65 11.80 -16.59
C ARG A 11 51.33 12.64 -15.35
N ILE A 12 52.34 13.24 -14.71
CA ILE A 12 52.14 14.07 -13.53
C ILE A 12 52.11 15.53 -13.97
N VAL A 13 50.90 16.08 -14.18
CA VAL A 13 50.72 17.52 -14.37
C VAL A 13 50.82 18.18 -12.99
N THR A 14 51.93 18.85 -12.73
CA THR A 14 52.15 19.58 -11.48
C THR A 14 51.42 20.91 -11.54
N GLY A 15 50.39 21.10 -10.70
CA GLY A 15 49.76 22.42 -10.53
C GLY A 15 50.70 23.41 -9.85
N ALA A 16 50.42 24.71 -9.96
CA ALA A 16 51.25 25.83 -9.46
C ALA A 16 51.61 25.79 -7.96
N HIS A 17 51.08 24.82 -7.19
CA HIS A 17 51.29 24.65 -5.76
C HIS A 17 51.88 23.28 -5.38
N GLY A 18 52.50 22.55 -6.31
CA GLY A 18 53.22 21.30 -6.00
C GLY A 18 52.32 20.13 -5.62
N VAL A 19 51.01 20.25 -5.83
CA VAL A 19 50.06 19.16 -5.64
C VAL A 19 50.03 18.35 -6.94
N ALA A 20 50.57 17.13 -6.89
CA ALA A 20 50.35 16.14 -7.94
C ALA A 20 48.90 15.67 -7.85
N ALA A 21 48.05 16.18 -8.74
CA ALA A 21 46.73 15.58 -8.94
C ALA A 21 46.93 14.38 -9.87
N GLU A 22 46.59 13.18 -9.40
CA GLU A 22 46.44 12.03 -10.30
C GLU A 22 45.42 12.39 -11.39
N GLU A 23 45.61 11.90 -12.62
CA GLU A 23 44.58 12.04 -13.68
C GLU A 23 43.24 11.57 -13.09
N ASP A 24 42.27 12.48 -12.95
CA ASP A 24 40.96 12.15 -12.40
C ASP A 24 40.28 11.15 -13.35
N HIS A 25 40.34 9.87 -12.98
CA HIS A 25 39.74 8.77 -13.73
C HIS A 25 38.22 8.76 -13.51
N PHE A 26 37.57 9.86 -13.86
CA PHE A 26 36.12 9.96 -13.81
C PHE A 26 35.50 9.03 -14.85
N SER A 27 34.83 7.98 -14.38
CA SER A 27 34.16 7.01 -15.25
C SER A 27 32.86 7.59 -15.85
N MET A 28 32.98 8.58 -16.73
CA MET A 28 31.87 9.31 -17.35
C MET A 28 30.83 8.37 -17.98
N GLY A 29 31.28 7.29 -18.62
CA GLY A 29 30.39 6.28 -19.20
C GLY A 29 29.51 5.55 -18.16
N LYS A 30 30.05 5.27 -16.97
CA LYS A 30 29.25 4.65 -15.88
C LYS A 30 28.22 5.63 -15.34
N VAL A 31 28.61 6.89 -15.16
CA VAL A 31 27.73 7.95 -14.66
C VAL A 31 26.57 8.17 -15.64
N LEU A 32 26.86 8.22 -16.94
CA LEU A 32 25.84 8.35 -17.98
C LEU A 32 24.91 7.13 -18.01
N ALA A 33 25.46 5.91 -17.90
CA ALA A 33 24.67 4.68 -17.87
C ALA A 33 23.72 4.64 -16.65
N VAL A 34 24.19 5.03 -15.47
CA VAL A 34 23.35 5.13 -14.26
C VAL A 34 22.28 6.20 -14.44
N GLY A 35 22.64 7.36 -15.01
CA GLY A 35 21.69 8.44 -15.32
C GLY A 35 20.55 7.95 -16.21
N ILE A 36 20.88 7.35 -17.35
CA ILE A 36 19.88 6.79 -18.28
C ILE A 36 19.06 5.69 -17.61
N GLY A 37 19.70 4.75 -16.91
CA GLY A 37 19.02 3.67 -16.21
C GLY A 37 18.01 4.16 -15.18
N SER A 38 18.36 5.20 -14.42
CA SER A 38 17.47 5.81 -13.43
C SER A 38 16.25 6.48 -14.06
N LEU A 39 16.41 7.15 -15.20
CA LEU A 39 15.32 7.77 -15.96
C LEU A 39 14.33 6.73 -16.47
N VAL A 40 14.82 5.59 -16.96
CA VAL A 40 13.98 4.49 -17.43
C VAL A 40 13.18 3.89 -16.28
N LEU A 41 13.83 3.58 -15.15
CA LEU A 41 13.18 3.07 -13.94
C LEU A 41 12.10 4.02 -13.43
N PHE A 42 12.41 5.32 -13.37
CA PHE A 42 11.45 6.34 -12.96
C PHE A 42 10.25 6.41 -13.92
N GLY A 43 10.49 6.36 -15.24
CA GLY A 43 9.44 6.35 -16.24
C GLY A 43 8.50 5.15 -16.12
N ILE A 44 9.04 3.95 -15.91
CA ILE A 44 8.25 2.73 -15.69
C ILE A 44 7.40 2.87 -14.42
N GLY A 45 7.99 3.36 -13.33
CA GLY A 45 7.27 3.63 -12.08
C GLY A 45 6.14 4.64 -12.25
N GLY A 46 6.38 5.73 -12.98
CA GLY A 46 5.39 6.76 -13.27
C GLY A 46 4.22 6.24 -14.11
N LEU A 47 4.51 5.46 -15.16
CA LEU A 47 3.48 4.82 -15.99
C LEU A 47 2.65 3.81 -15.19
N GLY A 48 3.30 3.02 -14.33
CA GLY A 48 2.62 2.08 -13.43
C GLY A 48 1.70 2.80 -12.44
N ALA A 49 2.21 3.85 -11.78
CA ALA A 49 1.42 4.66 -10.86
C ALA A 49 0.22 5.32 -11.54
N TYR A 50 0.41 5.86 -12.75
CA TYR A 50 -0.68 6.42 -13.55
C TYR A 50 -1.75 5.37 -13.89
N GLY A 51 -1.34 4.16 -14.29
CA GLY A 51 -2.25 3.06 -14.56
C GLY A 51 -3.07 2.66 -13.33
N ILE A 52 -2.43 2.53 -12.16
CA ILE A 52 -3.11 2.21 -10.90
C ILE A 52 -4.10 3.31 -10.52
N LEU A 53 -3.67 4.58 -10.59
CA LEU A 53 -4.50 5.71 -10.22
C LEU A 53 -5.74 5.81 -11.11
N THR A 54 -5.58 5.71 -12.42
CA THR A 54 -6.70 5.77 -13.37
C THR A 54 -7.66 4.59 -13.22
N HIS A 55 -7.17 3.41 -12.85
CA HIS A 55 -8.04 2.26 -12.58
C HIS A 55 -8.83 2.46 -11.29
N ALA A 56 -8.16 2.91 -10.23
CA ALA A 56 -8.80 3.21 -8.95
C ALA A 56 -9.83 4.35 -9.07
N GLU A 57 -9.55 5.37 -9.88
CA GLU A 57 -10.47 6.47 -10.15
C GLU A 57 -11.74 5.97 -10.87
N LYS A 58 -11.60 5.12 -11.89
CA LYS A 58 -12.74 4.52 -12.60
C LYS A 58 -13.58 3.62 -11.70
N GLU A 59 -12.94 2.88 -10.79
CA GLU A 59 -13.65 2.04 -9.81
C GLU A 59 -14.38 2.87 -8.76
N ALA A 60 -13.75 3.96 -8.30
CA ALA A 60 -14.35 4.86 -7.31
C ALA A 60 -15.46 5.75 -7.88
N GLN A 61 -15.40 6.08 -9.17
CA GLN A 61 -16.29 7.01 -9.86
C GLN A 61 -16.78 6.42 -11.20
N PRO A 62 -17.62 5.36 -11.16
CA PRO A 62 -18.10 4.69 -12.38
C PRO A 62 -18.90 5.63 -13.29
N ASP A 63 -19.61 6.60 -12.71
CA ASP A 63 -20.42 7.59 -13.43
C ASP A 63 -19.67 8.90 -13.72
N GLY A 64 -18.35 8.94 -13.45
CA GLY A 64 -17.49 10.10 -13.62
C GLY A 64 -17.39 11.03 -12.40
N PRO A 65 -16.63 12.13 -12.51
CA PRO A 65 -16.39 13.04 -11.40
C PRO A 65 -17.67 13.65 -10.86
N ALA A 66 -17.77 13.73 -9.53
CA ALA A 66 -18.89 14.42 -8.90
C ALA A 66 -18.97 15.86 -9.44
N PRO A 67 -20.18 16.36 -9.76
CA PRO A 67 -20.35 17.73 -10.24
C PRO A 67 -19.75 18.70 -9.23
N THR A 68 -19.00 19.68 -9.73
CA THR A 68 -18.41 20.73 -8.90
C THR A 68 -19.53 21.44 -8.14
N PRO A 69 -19.48 21.47 -6.79
CA PRO A 69 -20.56 22.05 -6.00
C PRO A 69 -20.67 23.54 -6.32
N ALA A 70 -21.91 24.03 -6.46
CA ALA A 70 -22.20 25.42 -6.79
C ALA A 70 -21.73 26.46 -5.75
N ALA A 71 -21.11 26.01 -4.65
CA ALA A 71 -20.68 26.82 -3.51
C ALA A 71 -19.16 27.06 -3.46
N ILE A 72 -18.45 26.98 -4.60
CA ILE A 72 -17.04 27.43 -4.67
C ILE A 72 -16.97 28.91 -4.24
N GLY A 73 -16.35 29.19 -3.10
CA GLY A 73 -16.16 30.55 -2.55
C GLY A 73 -17.04 30.92 -1.35
N GLN A 74 -17.85 29.99 -0.81
CA GLN A 74 -18.57 30.21 0.45
C GLN A 74 -17.69 29.85 1.65
N TYR A 75 -17.83 30.59 2.75
CA TYR A 75 -17.10 30.33 3.99
C TYR A 75 -17.62 29.04 4.64
N GLU A 76 -16.91 27.93 4.44
CA GLU A 76 -17.24 26.66 5.08
C GLU A 76 -16.87 26.71 6.57
N ILE A 77 -17.86 26.55 7.45
CA ILE A 77 -17.59 26.21 8.85
C ILE A 77 -17.06 24.78 8.84
N GLY A 78 -15.79 24.61 9.21
CA GLY A 78 -15.09 23.33 9.21
C GLY A 78 -15.77 22.28 10.08
N ILE A 79 -16.69 21.53 9.50
CA ILE A 79 -17.05 20.18 9.93
C ILE A 79 -16.88 19.33 8.70
N VAL A 80 -15.68 18.71 8.63
CA VAL A 80 -15.26 17.60 7.77
C VAL A 80 -16.42 16.98 6.98
N ASN A 81 -16.28 16.96 5.66
CA ASN A 81 -17.06 16.14 4.73
C ASN A 81 -16.99 14.67 5.17
N GLN A 82 -17.83 14.30 6.13
CA GLN A 82 -18.04 12.92 6.55
C GLN A 82 -19.10 12.36 5.63
N ARG A 83 -18.78 11.26 4.95
CA ARG A 83 -19.79 10.48 4.22
C ARG A 83 -20.90 10.13 5.21
N LEU A 84 -22.17 10.30 4.83
CA LEU A 84 -23.28 9.88 5.68
C LEU A 84 -23.12 8.38 5.98
N PHE A 85 -22.95 8.04 7.26
CA PHE A 85 -22.73 6.66 7.71
C PHE A 85 -23.85 5.70 7.26
N ASP A 86 -25.08 6.19 7.12
CA ASP A 86 -26.23 5.38 6.67
C ASP A 86 -26.12 4.90 5.21
N VAL A 87 -25.28 5.53 4.39
CA VAL A 87 -25.12 5.19 2.96
C VAL A 87 -23.77 4.54 2.67
N ASP A 88 -22.86 4.45 3.65
CA ASP A 88 -21.52 3.90 3.45
C ASP A 88 -21.50 2.37 3.61
N SER A 89 -21.85 1.67 2.53
CA SER A 89 -21.78 0.20 2.45
C SER A 89 -20.35 -0.35 2.30
N HIS A 90 -19.36 0.53 2.16
CA HIS A 90 -17.98 0.15 1.84
C HIS A 90 -17.33 -0.66 2.96
N ALA A 91 -17.69 -0.39 4.22
CA ALA A 91 -17.25 -1.18 5.36
C ALA A 91 -17.76 -2.63 5.28
N LEU A 92 -19.03 -2.83 4.93
CA LEU A 92 -19.63 -4.16 4.79
C LEU A 92 -18.98 -4.95 3.64
N THR A 93 -18.75 -4.29 2.51
CA THR A 93 -18.07 -4.91 1.35
C THR A 93 -16.63 -5.29 1.68
N LYS A 94 -15.90 -4.43 2.40
CA LYS A 94 -14.53 -4.71 2.81
C LYS A 94 -14.46 -5.86 3.82
N ILE A 95 -15.37 -5.90 4.79
CA ILE A 95 -15.45 -6.97 5.78
C ILE A 95 -15.78 -8.30 5.09
N SER A 96 -16.75 -8.32 4.16
CA SER A 96 -17.12 -9.54 3.46
C SER A 96 -15.99 -10.07 2.58
N ALA A 97 -15.30 -9.19 1.85
CA ALA A 97 -14.13 -9.54 1.04
C ALA A 97 -12.99 -10.10 1.91
N GLN A 98 -12.70 -9.47 3.05
CA GLN A 98 -11.70 -9.96 4.00
C GLN A 98 -12.09 -11.33 4.57
N GLN A 99 -13.33 -11.51 5.01
CA GLN A 99 -13.82 -12.81 5.50
C GLN A 99 -13.72 -13.90 4.44
N LEU A 100 -14.01 -13.58 3.18
CA LEU A 100 -13.89 -14.51 2.07
C LEU A 100 -12.44 -14.93 1.83
N ALA A 101 -11.50 -13.97 1.91
CA ALA A 101 -10.07 -14.23 1.81
C ALA A 101 -9.52 -15.09 2.96
N LEU A 102 -10.02 -14.90 4.20
CA LEU A 102 -9.65 -15.74 5.35
C LEU A 102 -10.12 -17.18 5.17
N LYS A 103 -11.35 -17.37 4.70
CA LYS A 103 -11.98 -18.70 4.53
C LYS A 103 -11.42 -19.49 3.35
N ASN A 104 -11.19 -18.83 2.22
CA ASN A 104 -10.78 -19.52 0.99
C ASN A 104 -9.25 -19.59 0.84
N GLY A 105 -8.51 -18.94 1.74
CA GLY A 105 -7.10 -18.66 1.54
C GLY A 105 -6.89 -17.58 0.47
N TRP A 106 -5.73 -16.95 0.48
CA TRP A 106 -5.41 -15.85 -0.43
C TRP A 106 -4.06 -16.07 -1.10
N GLY A 107 -3.85 -15.44 -2.26
CA GLY A 107 -2.58 -15.48 -2.96
C GLY A 107 -2.41 -14.34 -3.94
N GLU A 108 -1.17 -14.13 -4.39
CA GLU A 108 -0.80 -12.96 -5.20
C GLU A 108 -1.33 -13.01 -6.65
N LYS A 109 -1.87 -14.16 -7.09
CA LYS A 109 -2.38 -14.37 -8.45
C LYS A 109 -3.79 -14.95 -8.41
N PRO A 110 -4.70 -14.53 -9.33
CA PRO A 110 -6.02 -15.14 -9.45
C PRO A 110 -5.90 -16.65 -9.67
N GLY A 111 -6.58 -17.44 -8.83
CA GLY A 111 -6.58 -18.90 -8.89
C GLY A 111 -5.45 -19.61 -8.14
N GLN A 112 -4.58 -18.88 -7.44
CA GLN A 112 -3.56 -19.47 -6.58
C GLN A 112 -3.88 -19.23 -5.10
N VAL A 113 -4.16 -20.30 -4.34
CA VAL A 113 -4.24 -20.24 -2.88
C VAL A 113 -2.81 -20.35 -2.34
N VAL A 114 -2.15 -19.21 -2.11
CA VAL A 114 -0.75 -19.16 -1.64
C VAL A 114 -0.67 -19.36 -0.12
N HIS A 115 -1.71 -18.96 0.60
CA HIS A 115 -1.80 -19.10 2.06
C HIS A 115 -2.90 -20.08 2.45
N MET A 116 -2.56 -21.01 3.35
CA MET A 116 -3.50 -21.98 3.93
C MET A 116 -4.69 -21.24 4.58
N PRO A 117 -5.94 -21.69 4.35
CA PRO A 117 -7.12 -21.16 5.03
C PRO A 117 -6.95 -21.11 6.55
N ILE A 118 -7.48 -20.07 7.18
CA ILE A 118 -7.29 -19.89 8.63
C ILE A 118 -7.81 -21.06 9.45
N ASP A 119 -8.90 -21.70 9.03
CA ASP A 119 -9.48 -22.85 9.72
C ASP A 119 -8.49 -24.03 9.74
N GLN A 120 -7.86 -24.32 8.59
CA GLN A 120 -6.84 -25.36 8.48
C GLN A 120 -5.56 -25.01 9.25
N ALA A 121 -5.19 -23.72 9.29
CA ALA A 121 -4.09 -23.24 10.12
C ALA A 121 -4.35 -23.46 11.60
N MET A 122 -5.55 -23.12 12.08
CA MET A 122 -5.94 -23.34 13.47
C MET A 122 -5.97 -24.83 13.81
N ASP A 123 -6.53 -25.68 12.95
CA ASP A 123 -6.55 -27.13 13.14
C ASP A 123 -5.13 -27.72 13.25
N SER A 124 -4.21 -27.27 12.41
CA SER A 124 -2.80 -27.71 12.45
C SER A 124 -2.11 -27.34 13.77
N VAL A 125 -2.42 -26.16 14.33
CA VAL A 125 -1.87 -25.70 15.60
C VAL A 125 -2.48 -26.45 16.79
N ILE A 126 -3.79 -26.72 16.75
CA ILE A 126 -4.50 -27.49 17.78
C ILE A 126 -3.96 -28.93 17.82
N ALA A 127 -3.81 -29.56 16.65
CA ALA A 127 -3.23 -30.89 16.50
C ALA A 127 -1.77 -30.93 17.00
N ALA A 128 -0.95 -29.94 16.61
CA ALA A 128 0.45 -29.87 17.04
C ALA A 128 0.62 -29.63 18.55
N LYS A 129 -0.30 -28.88 19.19
CA LYS A 129 -0.29 -28.63 20.63
C LYS A 129 -1.00 -29.71 21.46
N GLY A 130 -1.64 -30.70 20.83
CA GLY A 130 -2.36 -31.77 21.52
C GLY A 130 -3.53 -31.28 22.39
N ILE A 131 -4.08 -30.10 22.09
CA ILE A 131 -5.20 -29.53 22.85
C ILE A 131 -6.48 -30.22 22.34
N PRO A 132 -7.29 -30.86 23.20
CA PRO A 132 -8.55 -31.46 22.76
C PRO A 132 -9.48 -30.38 22.21
N PRO A 133 -10.27 -30.66 21.16
CA PRO A 133 -11.19 -29.69 20.59
C PRO A 133 -12.15 -29.20 21.68
N VAL A 134 -12.22 -27.88 21.86
CA VAL A 134 -13.18 -27.26 22.78
C VAL A 134 -14.58 -27.58 22.23
N PRO A 135 -15.50 -28.13 23.04
CA PRO A 135 -16.88 -28.33 22.62
C PRO A 135 -17.44 -27.02 22.08
N ALA A 136 -18.19 -27.07 20.98
CA ALA A 136 -18.88 -25.89 20.46
C ALA A 136 -19.64 -25.22 21.61
N VAL A 137 -19.24 -23.98 21.94
CA VAL A 137 -19.96 -23.17 22.92
C VAL A 137 -21.36 -23.01 22.35
N GLN A 138 -22.34 -23.66 22.98
CA GLN A 138 -23.74 -23.39 22.69
C GLN A 138 -23.92 -21.90 22.92
N SER A 139 -24.32 -21.17 21.87
CA SER A 139 -24.71 -19.77 21.99
C SER A 139 -25.63 -19.63 23.20
N PRO A 140 -25.40 -18.68 24.12
CA PRO A 140 -26.33 -18.45 25.21
C PRO A 140 -27.73 -18.24 24.62
N PRO A 141 -28.80 -18.75 25.27
CA PRO A 141 -30.16 -18.57 24.78
C PRO A 141 -30.40 -17.08 24.52
N SER A 142 -30.89 -16.79 23.32
CA SER A 142 -31.28 -15.44 22.90
C SER A 142 -32.27 -14.89 23.90
N THR A 143 -31.81 -13.97 24.75
CA THR A 143 -32.71 -13.21 25.62
C THR A 143 -33.57 -12.34 24.70
N PRO A 144 -34.91 -12.37 24.81
CA PRO A 144 -35.76 -11.48 24.03
C PRO A 144 -35.34 -10.02 24.21
N PRO A 145 -35.38 -9.19 23.15
CA PRO A 145 -35.01 -7.78 23.25
C PRO A 145 -35.84 -7.10 24.34
N ALA A 146 -35.15 -6.38 25.22
CA ALA A 146 -35.79 -5.59 26.25
C ALA A 146 -36.77 -4.58 25.58
N PRO A 147 -37.98 -4.39 26.13
CA PRO A 147 -38.90 -3.40 25.59
C PRO A 147 -38.24 -2.01 25.62
N PRO A 148 -38.52 -1.15 24.62
CA PRO A 148 -37.92 0.16 24.53
C PRO A 148 -38.20 0.98 25.79
N PRO A 149 -37.25 1.83 26.24
CA PRO A 149 -37.46 2.68 27.39
C PRO A 149 -38.69 3.55 27.16
N GLN A 150 -39.72 3.37 27.98
CA GLN A 150 -40.88 4.23 27.97
C GLN A 150 -40.42 5.64 28.30
N SER A 151 -40.46 6.54 27.31
CA SER A 151 -40.23 7.95 27.55
C SER A 151 -41.28 8.43 28.54
N LYS A 152 -40.89 8.68 29.79
CA LYS A 152 -41.71 9.47 30.71
C LYS A 152 -41.79 10.87 30.10
N ARG A 153 -42.89 11.12 29.37
CA ARG A 153 -43.27 12.47 28.92
C ARG A 153 -43.54 13.27 30.19
N ASN A 154 -42.57 14.07 30.61
CA ASN A 154 -42.71 14.95 31.77
C ASN A 154 -43.60 16.13 31.33
N PRO A 155 -44.76 16.37 31.96
CA PRO A 155 -45.60 17.50 31.64
C PRO A 155 -45.22 18.67 32.54
N TYR A 156 -44.32 19.53 32.07
CA TYR A 156 -44.20 20.93 32.51
C TYR A 156 -43.77 21.79 31.33
#